data_AF-R0K3V1-F1
#
_entry.id   AF-R0K3V1-F1
#
_cell.length_a   1.000
_cell.length_b   1.000
_cell.length_c   1.000
_cell.angle_alpha   90.00
_cell.angle_beta   90.00
_cell.angle_gamma   90.00
#
_symmetry.space_group_name_H-M   'P 1'
#
loop_
_entity.id
_entity.type
_entity.pdbx_description
1 polymer ?
#
loop_
_entity_poly.entity_id
_entity_poly.type
_entity_poly.pdbx_seq_one_letter_code
_entity_poly.pdbx_strand_id
1 'polypeptide(L)' 'LARRYDAGRDGFIDLMELKLMMEKLGAPQTHIGLKNMIKEVDEDLDSKLSFREFLLIFRKAAAGELQEDSGLHAL' A
#
# COMPACT_ATOMS: atom_id res chain seq x y z
N LEU A 1 1.16 3.22 11.88
CA LEU A 1 1.76 2.20 11.00
C LEU A 1 2.58 2.84 9.89
N ALA A 2 1.98 3.67 9.03
CA ALA A 2 2.65 4.32 7.89
C ALA A 2 4.01 4.99 8.21
N ARG A 3 4.05 5.89 9.22
CA ARG A 3 5.29 6.59 9.64
C ARG A 3 6.46 5.67 10.05
N ARG A 4 6.20 4.40 10.38
CA ARG A 4 7.27 3.45 10.73
C ARG A 4 8.04 2.99 9.50
N TYR A 5 7.42 3.06 8.32
CA TYR A 5 7.95 2.54 7.07
C TYR A 5 8.29 3.64 6.07
N ASP A 6 7.85 4.88 6.31
CA ASP A 6 8.37 6.11 5.69
C ASP A 6 9.83 6.35 6.14
N ALA A 7 10.77 5.77 5.42
CA ALA A 7 12.20 5.89 5.65
C ALA A 7 12.74 7.21 5.10
N GLY A 8 12.15 7.70 4.00
CA GLY A 8 12.48 8.97 3.36
C GLY A 8 12.12 10.20 4.22
N ARG A 9 11.19 10.04 5.16
CA ARG A 9 10.56 11.11 5.96
C ARG A 9 9.94 12.20 5.07
N ASP A 10 9.44 11.80 3.91
CA ASP A 10 8.76 12.71 2.98
C ASP A 10 7.25 12.74 3.21
N GLY A 11 6.73 11.89 4.10
CA GLY A 11 5.30 11.79 4.43
C GLY A 11 4.53 10.84 3.51
N PHE A 12 5.22 10.17 2.59
CA PHE A 12 4.65 9.21 1.66
C PHE A 12 5.21 7.80 1.93
N ILE A 13 4.59 6.82 1.29
CA ILE A 13 5.13 5.46 1.20
C ILE A 13 5.33 5.16 -0.27
N ASP A 14 6.58 5.10 -0.69
CA ASP A 14 6.93 4.69 -2.03
C ASP A 14 6.86 3.16 -2.22
N LEU A 15 7.11 2.70 -3.45
CA LEU A 15 7.08 1.28 -3.79
C LEU A 15 8.05 0.42 -2.96
N MET A 16 9.23 0.95 -2.63
CA MET A 16 10.25 0.22 -1.88
C MET A 16 9.92 0.18 -0.39
N GLU A 17 9.37 1.25 0.14
CA GLU A 17 8.89 1.34 1.52
C GLU A 17 7.67 0.42 1.73
N LEU A 18 6.74 0.38 0.77
CA LEU A 18 5.63 -0.56 0.76
C LEU A 18 6.14 -2.01 0.69
N LYS A 19 7.12 -2.29 -0.17
CA LYS A 19 7.76 -3.62 -0.24
C LYS A 19 8.29 -4.05 1.12
N LEU A 20 9.08 -3.19 1.77
CA LEU A 20 9.64 -3.47 3.09
C LEU A 20 8.53 -3.68 4.14
N MET A 21 7.47 -2.89 4.09
CA MET A 21 6.32 -3.06 4.97
C MET A 21 5.70 -4.45 4.81
N MET A 22 5.39 -4.87 3.59
CA MET A 22 4.78 -6.17 3.30
C MET A 22 5.67 -7.35 3.73
N GLU A 23 6.98 -7.25 3.52
CA GLU A 23 7.95 -8.24 4.01
C GLU A 23 7.95 -8.33 5.56
N LYS A 24 7.87 -7.18 6.25
CA LYS A 24 7.83 -7.14 7.72
C LYS A 24 6.51 -7.60 8.31
N LEU A 25 5.42 -7.51 7.56
CA LEU A 25 4.10 -8.02 7.93
C LEU A 25 3.95 -9.52 7.63
N GLY A 26 4.92 -10.16 6.96
CA GLY A 26 4.89 -11.58 6.63
C GLY A 26 4.05 -11.92 5.39
N ALA A 27 3.66 -10.92 4.60
CA ALA A 27 2.85 -11.07 3.39
C ALA A 27 3.58 -10.50 2.16
N PRO A 28 4.77 -11.01 1.80
CA PRO A 28 5.56 -10.44 0.71
C PRO A 28 4.80 -10.48 -0.61
N GLN A 29 4.92 -9.39 -1.38
CA GLN A 29 4.23 -9.21 -2.66
C GLN A 29 5.22 -9.14 -3.81
N THR A 30 4.76 -9.49 -5.02
CA THR A 30 5.58 -9.30 -6.23
C THR A 30 5.69 -7.81 -6.56
N HIS A 31 6.71 -7.42 -7.32
CA HIS A 31 6.86 -6.02 -7.76
C HIS A 31 5.64 -5.52 -8.55
N ILE A 32 5.02 -6.39 -9.36
CA ILE A 32 3.79 -6.05 -10.10
C ILE A 32 2.60 -5.92 -9.13
N GLY A 33 2.49 -6.83 -8.16
CA GLY A 33 1.47 -6.76 -7.10
C GLY A 33 1.53 -5.44 -6.34
N LEU A 34 2.71 -5.04 -5.87
CA LEU A 34 2.92 -3.77 -5.18
C LEU A 34 2.53 -2.56 -6.02
N LYS A 35 2.87 -2.54 -7.31
CA LYS A 35 2.45 -1.47 -8.23
C LYS A 35 0.93 -1.40 -8.37
N ASN A 36 0.26 -2.55 -8.45
CA ASN A 36 -1.20 -2.61 -8.53
C ASN A 36 -1.85 -2.14 -7.23
N MET A 37 -1.29 -2.51 -6.08
CA MET A 37 -1.73 -2.07 -4.76
C MET A 37 -1.70 -0.54 -4.63
N ILE A 38 -0.60 0.10 -5.05
CA ILE A 38 -0.50 1.57 -5.05
C ILE A 38 -1.56 2.16 -5.97
N LYS A 39 -1.61 1.68 -7.22
CA LYS A 39 -2.53 2.17 -8.24
C LYS A 39 -4.01 2.08 -7.85
N GLU A 40 -4.38 1.14 -6.99
CA GLU A 40 -5.77 0.97 -6.54
C GLU A 40 -6.27 2.11 -5.63
N VAL A 41 -5.36 2.82 -4.97
CA VAL A 41 -5.67 3.88 -4.00
C VAL A 41 -4.98 5.22 -4.26
N ASP A 42 -4.05 5.27 -5.21
CA ASP A 42 -3.36 6.47 -5.71
C ASP A 42 -4.36 7.34 -6.48
N GLU A 43 -4.98 8.30 -5.78
CA GLU A 43 -6.01 9.18 -6.33
C GLU A 43 -5.41 10.41 -7.01
N ASP A 44 -4.21 10.83 -6.58
CA ASP A 44 -3.52 12.02 -7.11
C ASP A 44 -2.46 11.72 -8.19
N LEU A 45 -2.21 10.43 -8.45
CA LEU A 45 -1.34 9.90 -9.50
C LEU A 45 0.15 10.21 -9.31
N ASP A 46 0.61 10.33 -8.06
CA ASP A 46 2.02 10.58 -7.73
C ASP A 46 2.87 9.28 -7.67
N SER A 47 2.23 8.11 -7.83
CA SER A 47 2.83 6.78 -7.75
C SER A 47 3.44 6.41 -6.39
N LYS A 48 3.01 7.10 -5.33
CA LYS A 48 3.30 6.83 -3.93
C LYS A 48 1.99 6.78 -3.16
N LEU A 49 2.07 6.55 -1.85
CA LEU A 49 0.90 6.59 -0.97
C LEU A 49 1.07 7.69 0.05
N SER A 50 0.22 8.72 -0.03
CA SER A 50 0.00 9.62 1.10
C SER A 50 -0.61 8.86 2.28
N PHE A 51 -0.56 9.45 3.48
CA PHE A 51 -1.23 8.87 4.65
C PHE A 51 -2.73 8.64 4.43
N ARG A 52 -3.40 9.51 3.64
CA ARG A 52 -4.82 9.38 3.32
C ARG A 52 -5.08 8.16 2.44
N GLU A 53 -4.27 7.96 1.41
CA GLU A 53 -4.42 6.84 0.47
C GLU A 53 -4.05 5.51 1.14
N PHE A 54 -3.06 5.54 2.02
CA PHE A 54 -2.76 4.40 2.89
C PHE A 54 -3.97 3.98 3.74
N LEU A 55 -4.76 4.93 4.26
CA LEU A 55 -5.99 4.61 5.01
C LEU A 55 -7.12 4.09 4.10
N LEU A 56 -7.15 4.49 2.83
CA LEU A 56 -8.13 3.97 1.86
C LEU A 56 -7.98 2.47 1.66
N ILE A 57 -6.78 1.92 1.77
CA ILE A 57 -6.55 0.46 1.77
C ILE A 57 -7.39 -0.23 2.83
N PHE A 58 -7.27 0.19 4.09
CA PHE A 58 -7.99 -0.43 5.22
C PHE A 58 -9.49 -0.20 5.12
N ARG A 59 -9.91 0.97 4.62
CA ARG A 59 -11.32 1.25 4.37
C ARG A 59 -11.89 0.28 3.33
N LYS A 60 -11.22 0.11 2.19
CA LYS A 60 -11.66 -0.80 1.12
C LYS A 60 -11.67 -2.25 1.60
N ALA A 61 -10.67 -2.67 2.36
CA ALA A 61 -10.64 -3.98 3.02
C ALA A 61 -11.86 -4.20 3.91
N ALA A 62 -12.14 -3.25 4.82
CA ALA A 62 -13.28 -3.33 5.74
C ALA A 62 -14.64 -3.31 5.02
N ALA A 63 -14.73 -2.67 3.86
CA ALA A 63 -15.94 -2.60 3.04
C ALA A 63 -16.10 -3.81 2.10
N GLY A 64 -15.11 -4.71 2.00
CA GLY A 64 -15.10 -5.80 1.02
C GLY A 64 -15.00 -5.31 -0.43
N GLU A 65 -14.41 -4.14 -0.64
CA GLU A 65 -14.26 -3.49 -1.96
C GLU A 65 -12.91 -3.80 -2.63
N LEU A 66 -12.05 -4.58 -1.99
CA LEU A 66 -10.79 -5.03 -2.59
C LEU A 66 -11.06 -6.09 -3.66
N GLN A 67 -10.35 -6.02 -4.78
CA GLN A 67 -10.38 -7.11 -5.76
C GLN A 67 -9.87 -8.41 -5.12
N GLU A 68 -10.56 -9.53 -5.38
CA GLU A 68 -10.22 -10.86 -4.83
C GLU A 68 -8.76 -11.28 -5.11
N ASP A 69 -8.19 -10.85 -6.24
CA ASP A 69 -6.81 -11.17 -6.63
C ASP A 69 -5.80 -10.03 -6.33
N SER A 70 -6.20 -9.00 -5.55
CA SER A 70 -5.31 -7.90 -5.25
C SER A 70 -4.31 -8.25 -4.14
N GLY A 71 -3.10 -7.71 -4.22
CA GLY A 71 -2.11 -7.83 -3.14
C GLY A 71 -2.57 -7.21 -1.81
N LEU A 72 -3.64 -6.40 -1.83
CA LEU A 72 -4.28 -5.86 -0.62
C LEU A 72 -5.20 -6.87 0.05
N HIS A 73 -5.68 -7.90 -0.65
CA HIS A 73 -6.51 -8.94 -0.05
C HIS A 73 -5.75 -9.83 0.95
N ALA A 74 -4.41 -9.82 0.87
CA ALA A 74 -3.52 -10.58 1.75
C ALA A 74 -3.22 -9.88 3.10
N LEU A 75 -3.73 -8.66 3.32
CA LEU A 75 -3.57 -7.87 4.55
C LEU A 75 -4.67 -8.16 5.56
#